data_AF-A0A7X1CZC9-F1
#
_entry.id   AF-A0A7X1CZC9-F1
#
_cell.length_a   1.000
_cell.length_b   1.000
_cell.length_c   1.000
_cell.angle_alpha   90.00
_cell.angle_beta   90.00
_cell.angle_gamma   90.00
#
_symmetry.space_group_name_H-M   'P 1'
#
loop_
_entity.id
_entity.type
_entity.pdbx_description
1 polymer ?
#
loop_
_entity_poly.entity_id
_entity_poly.type
_entity_poly.pdbx_seq_one_letter_code
_entity_poly.pdbx_strand_id
1 'polypeptide(L)'
;MSIVLEQLIFNDIEKSWGNSDFCEQLRAIAASTDADFIVVAPKEEQGLALQMQYYMNNFPENMDGADIHLFNQNPAFLQHLRKLPDNEKYEMTSELMFLGEDEPKPVSTYLEQDPHMLLAEMGAYVLYKTSFLREYFNRVEGSVKLIDIFQQSKMIWKHRVLEDATEKEAVFTDYTVSEMVSCWSYFRELEDKYTTLSLELLDFDKNMFNYLIRNKLGPAFNQNLMDGKLVEARNGLEIFTDFLKGQDKRLVSALVSSGYFYIHFPVANYMMWQSDKLFVAAYLRFLKVLFDKTHYQTKQYYLRHYRRATNATYKAQGLNSIRPVAKCFNLYFEHESKNLVY
;
A
#
# COMPACT_ATOMS: atom_id res chain seq x y z
N MET A 1 5.42 -31.82 -13.50
CA MET A 1 4.07 -32.24 -13.07
C MET A 1 3.19 -31.01 -13.10
N SER A 2 1.94 -31.10 -13.56
CA SER A 2 1.02 -29.96 -13.54
C SER A 2 0.62 -29.70 -12.08
N ILE A 3 0.76 -28.46 -11.62
CA ILE A 3 0.24 -28.05 -10.31
C ILE A 3 -1.29 -28.03 -10.43
N VAL A 4 -2.02 -28.46 -9.39
CA VAL A 4 -3.49 -28.50 -9.39
C VAL A 4 -4.05 -27.53 -8.35
N LEU A 5 -5.00 -26.70 -8.77
CA LEU A 5 -5.75 -25.77 -7.95
C LEU A 5 -7.18 -26.27 -7.72
N GLU A 6 -7.62 -26.31 -6.47
CA GLU A 6 -9.04 -26.44 -6.13
C GLU A 6 -9.64 -25.10 -5.72
N GLN A 7 -10.78 -24.75 -6.31
CA GLN A 7 -11.58 -23.60 -5.89
C GLN A 7 -12.67 -24.03 -4.93
N LEU A 8 -12.63 -23.48 -3.72
CA LEU A 8 -13.69 -23.56 -2.74
C LEU A 8 -14.66 -22.39 -2.92
N ILE A 9 -15.88 -22.70 -3.35
CA ILE A 9 -16.93 -21.71 -3.64
C ILE A 9 -17.69 -21.33 -2.36
N PHE A 10 -17.60 -20.06 -1.97
CA PHE A 10 -18.43 -19.46 -0.92
C PHE A 10 -19.38 -18.41 -1.51
N ASN A 11 -20.69 -18.62 -1.36
CA ASN A 11 -21.71 -17.72 -1.91
C ASN A 11 -21.95 -16.45 -1.06
N ASP A 12 -21.44 -16.40 0.18
CA ASP A 12 -21.61 -15.26 1.11
C ASP A 12 -20.29 -15.02 1.87
N ILE A 13 -19.22 -14.79 1.09
CA ILE A 13 -17.84 -14.73 1.61
C ILE A 13 -17.68 -13.62 2.65
N GLU A 14 -18.28 -12.44 2.45
CA GLU A 14 -18.19 -11.31 3.39
C GLU A 14 -18.72 -11.61 4.80
N LYS A 15 -19.72 -12.49 4.92
CA LYS A 15 -20.31 -12.86 6.23
C LYS A 15 -19.60 -14.04 6.89
N SER A 16 -18.93 -14.87 6.08
CA SER A 16 -18.32 -16.12 6.52
C SER A 16 -16.81 -16.02 6.66
N TRP A 17 -16.17 -15.06 6.00
CA TRP A 17 -14.73 -14.90 5.98
C TRP A 17 -14.15 -14.75 7.38
N GLY A 18 -13.15 -15.58 7.69
CA GLY A 18 -12.45 -15.54 8.98
C GLY A 18 -13.22 -16.10 10.17
N ASN A 19 -14.49 -16.53 10.00
CA ASN A 19 -15.26 -17.14 11.08
C ASN A 19 -14.90 -18.64 11.29
N SER A 20 -15.46 -19.24 12.33
CA SER A 20 -15.22 -20.66 12.64
C SER A 20 -15.69 -21.59 11.52
N ASP A 21 -16.86 -21.31 10.95
CA ASP A 21 -17.48 -22.18 9.94
C ASP A 21 -16.67 -22.19 8.64
N PHE A 22 -16.07 -21.07 8.28
CA PHE A 22 -15.13 -20.96 7.18
C PHE A 22 -13.88 -21.81 7.40
N CYS A 23 -13.30 -21.73 8.60
CA CYS A 23 -12.09 -22.49 8.92
C CYS A 23 -12.36 -24.00 8.97
N GLU A 24 -13.54 -24.43 9.44
CA GLU A 24 -13.96 -25.83 9.42
C GLU A 24 -14.18 -26.34 7.99
N GLN A 25 -14.75 -25.53 7.10
CA GLN A 25 -14.90 -25.89 5.69
C GLN A 25 -13.55 -25.99 4.98
N LEU A 26 -12.64 -25.04 5.23
CA LEU A 26 -11.28 -25.08 4.71
C LEU A 26 -10.53 -26.32 5.23
N ARG A 27 -10.71 -26.69 6.51
CA ARG A 27 -10.18 -27.91 7.11
C ARG A 27 -10.72 -29.17 6.43
N ALA A 28 -12.03 -29.25 6.23
CA ALA A 28 -12.66 -30.40 5.60
C ALA A 28 -12.12 -30.63 4.18
N ILE A 29 -11.99 -29.55 3.40
CA ILE A 29 -11.51 -29.61 2.02
C ILE A 29 -10.03 -29.92 1.96
N ALA A 30 -9.20 -29.28 2.79
CA ALA A 30 -7.78 -29.60 2.87
C ALA A 30 -7.53 -31.09 3.18
N ALA A 31 -8.42 -31.72 3.95
CA ALA A 31 -8.35 -33.15 4.25
C ALA A 31 -8.77 -34.05 3.09
N SER A 32 -9.68 -33.62 2.20
CA SER A 32 -10.26 -34.45 1.14
C SER A 32 -9.75 -34.19 -0.27
N THR A 33 -9.17 -33.01 -0.54
CA THR A 33 -8.71 -32.64 -1.88
C THR A 33 -7.35 -33.25 -2.21
N ASP A 34 -7.15 -33.73 -3.44
CA ASP A 34 -5.83 -34.11 -3.97
C ASP A 34 -5.10 -32.94 -4.65
N ALA A 35 -5.67 -31.73 -4.67
CA ALA A 35 -5.06 -30.56 -5.26
C ALA A 35 -3.84 -30.07 -4.46
N ASP A 36 -2.85 -29.51 -5.15
CA ASP A 36 -1.64 -28.94 -4.56
C ASP A 36 -1.95 -27.63 -3.80
N PHE A 37 -2.91 -26.86 -4.31
CA PHE A 37 -3.33 -25.58 -3.77
C PHE A 37 -4.85 -25.46 -3.65
N ILE A 38 -5.30 -24.64 -2.70
CA ILE A 38 -6.70 -24.26 -2.49
C ILE A 38 -6.83 -22.74 -2.60
N VAL A 39 -7.82 -22.27 -3.34
CA VAL A 39 -8.29 -20.87 -3.34
C VAL A 39 -9.71 -20.80 -2.82
N VAL A 40 -10.03 -19.77 -2.03
CA VAL A 40 -11.40 -19.54 -1.56
C VAL A 40 -11.97 -18.32 -2.28
N ALA A 41 -12.89 -18.54 -3.20
CA ALA A 41 -13.39 -17.47 -4.06
C ALA A 41 -14.90 -17.63 -4.33
N PRO A 42 -15.67 -16.53 -4.42
CA PRO A 42 -17.04 -16.57 -4.91
C PRO A 42 -17.13 -17.23 -6.28
N LYS A 43 -18.32 -17.74 -6.63
CA LYS A 43 -18.53 -18.37 -7.94
C LYS A 43 -18.25 -17.42 -9.10
N GLU A 44 -18.51 -16.13 -8.91
CA GLU A 44 -18.25 -15.08 -9.90
C GLU A 44 -16.75 -14.90 -10.21
N GLU A 45 -15.87 -15.33 -9.31
CA GLU A 45 -14.41 -15.20 -9.40
C GLU A 45 -13.72 -16.46 -9.98
N GLN A 46 -14.47 -17.38 -10.58
CA GLN A 46 -13.91 -18.59 -11.21
C GLN A 46 -12.86 -18.27 -12.28
N GLY A 47 -12.99 -17.13 -12.97
CA GLY A 47 -12.01 -16.66 -13.94
C GLY A 47 -10.62 -16.42 -13.32
N LEU A 48 -10.56 -15.90 -12.10
CA LEU A 48 -9.31 -15.65 -11.38
C LEU A 48 -8.60 -16.96 -10.99
N ALA A 49 -9.36 -17.95 -10.52
CA ALA A 49 -8.83 -19.27 -10.20
C ALA A 49 -8.19 -19.95 -11.45
N LEU A 50 -8.83 -19.85 -12.62
CA LEU A 50 -8.25 -20.36 -13.87
C LEU A 50 -6.93 -19.65 -14.25
N GLN A 51 -6.81 -18.35 -13.97
CA GLN A 51 -5.59 -17.60 -14.23
C GLN A 51 -4.46 -17.99 -13.28
N MET A 52 -4.76 -18.14 -11.99
CA MET A 52 -3.82 -18.65 -11.01
C MET A 52 -3.32 -20.03 -11.40
N GLN A 53 -4.23 -20.93 -11.78
CA GLN A 53 -3.90 -22.25 -12.29
C GLN A 53 -2.96 -22.20 -13.50
N TYR A 54 -3.21 -21.29 -14.44
CA TYR A 54 -2.36 -21.11 -15.61
C TYR A 54 -0.98 -20.53 -15.23
N TYR A 55 -0.91 -19.53 -14.33
CA TYR A 55 0.35 -18.99 -13.82
C TYR A 55 1.20 -20.07 -13.15
N MET A 56 0.61 -20.85 -12.24
CA MET A 56 1.31 -21.92 -11.52
C MET A 56 1.89 -22.99 -12.47
N ASN A 57 1.20 -23.29 -13.57
CA ASN A 57 1.67 -24.26 -14.54
C ASN A 57 2.81 -23.73 -15.42
N ASN A 58 2.89 -22.42 -15.63
CA ASN A 58 3.96 -21.78 -16.41
C ASN A 58 5.19 -21.43 -15.56
N PHE A 59 5.01 -21.16 -14.27
CA PHE A 59 6.07 -20.81 -13.30
C PHE A 59 6.02 -21.69 -12.05
N PRO A 60 6.13 -23.02 -12.18
CA PRO A 60 6.04 -23.94 -11.04
C PRO A 60 7.11 -23.67 -9.96
N GLU A 61 8.29 -23.19 -10.36
CA GLU A 61 9.37 -22.81 -9.46
C GLU A 61 9.00 -21.66 -8.51
N ASN A 62 8.06 -20.79 -8.91
CA ASN A 62 7.57 -19.69 -8.06
C ASN A 62 6.56 -20.17 -7.00
N MET A 63 6.12 -21.42 -7.10
CA MET A 63 5.20 -22.05 -6.15
C MET A 63 5.93 -22.85 -5.06
N ASP A 64 7.26 -22.88 -5.13
CA ASP A 64 8.11 -23.53 -4.15
C ASP A 64 8.50 -22.58 -3.00
N GLY A 65 8.71 -23.14 -1.81
CA GLY A 65 9.25 -22.41 -0.65
C GLY A 65 8.25 -21.60 0.18
N ALA A 66 7.03 -21.32 -0.30
CA ALA A 66 5.98 -20.66 0.50
C ALA A 66 4.81 -21.60 0.85
N ASP A 67 4.18 -21.30 1.98
CA ASP A 67 3.00 -22.03 2.46
C ASP A 67 1.70 -21.35 1.99
N ILE A 68 1.76 -20.04 1.79
CA ILE A 68 0.65 -19.20 1.30
C ILE A 68 1.19 -18.27 0.21
N HIS A 69 0.44 -18.13 -0.87
CA HIS A 69 0.73 -17.20 -1.95
C HIS A 69 -0.39 -16.17 -2.09
N LEU A 70 -0.03 -14.89 -2.15
CA LEU A 70 -0.96 -13.78 -2.37
C LEU A 70 -0.71 -13.19 -3.75
N PHE A 71 -1.76 -13.10 -4.57
CA PHE A 71 -1.74 -12.43 -5.86
C PHE A 71 -2.32 -11.03 -5.71
N ASN A 72 -1.49 -9.97 -5.77
CA ASN A 72 -2.02 -8.61 -5.69
C ASN A 72 -2.91 -8.29 -6.91
N GLN A 73 -3.99 -7.52 -6.68
CA GLN A 73 -4.98 -7.17 -7.70
C GLN A 73 -4.31 -6.61 -8.97
N ASN A 74 -4.69 -7.14 -10.13
CA ASN A 74 -4.13 -6.80 -11.45
C ASN A 74 -5.02 -5.77 -12.18
N PRO A 75 -4.60 -4.51 -12.37
CA PRO A 75 -5.35 -3.52 -13.13
C PRO A 75 -5.29 -3.71 -14.67
N ALA A 76 -4.24 -4.35 -15.19
CA ALA A 76 -4.16 -4.70 -16.62
C ALA A 76 -5.23 -5.73 -17.02
N PHE A 77 -5.60 -6.60 -16.08
CA PHE A 77 -6.71 -7.54 -16.22
C PHE A 77 -8.06 -6.82 -16.34
N LEU A 78 -8.27 -5.75 -15.56
CA LEU A 78 -9.47 -4.90 -15.63
C LEU A 78 -9.52 -4.03 -16.90
N GLN A 79 -8.38 -3.61 -17.44
CA GLN A 79 -8.31 -2.88 -18.71
C GLN A 79 -8.60 -3.75 -19.95
N HIS A 80 -8.20 -5.03 -19.96
CA HIS A 80 -8.45 -5.92 -21.10
C HIS A 80 -9.88 -6.48 -21.13
N LEU A 81 -10.54 -6.64 -19.98
CA LEU A 81 -11.98 -6.95 -19.92
C LEU A 81 -12.86 -5.76 -20.37
N ARG A 82 -12.36 -4.52 -20.27
CA ARG A 82 -13.10 -3.30 -20.65
C ARG A 82 -12.92 -2.87 -22.11
N LYS A 83 -12.05 -3.53 -22.88
CA LYS A 83 -11.68 -3.15 -24.26
C LYS A 83 -12.22 -4.07 -25.36
N LEU A 84 -13.32 -4.77 -25.13
CA LEU A 84 -14.07 -5.41 -26.22
C LEU A 84 -15.35 -4.62 -26.50
N PRO A 85 -15.32 -3.68 -27.47
CA PRO A 85 -16.52 -3.30 -28.17
C PRO A 85 -16.91 -4.48 -29.08
N ASP A 86 -18.17 -4.90 -29.00
CA ASP A 86 -18.79 -6.01 -29.71
C ASP A 86 -18.52 -7.42 -29.15
N ASN A 87 -19.56 -8.26 -29.22
CA ASN A 87 -19.76 -9.60 -28.63
C ASN A 87 -18.75 -10.69 -29.09
N GLU A 88 -17.47 -10.37 -29.30
CA GLU A 88 -16.45 -11.36 -29.56
C GLU A 88 -16.15 -12.15 -28.29
N LYS A 89 -16.48 -13.44 -28.30
CA LYS A 89 -16.03 -14.39 -27.27
C LYS A 89 -14.52 -14.53 -27.42
N TYR A 90 -13.81 -14.22 -26.34
CA TYR A 90 -12.38 -14.47 -26.22
C TYR A 90 -12.06 -15.95 -26.51
N GLU A 91 -11.23 -16.21 -27.53
CA GLU A 91 -10.53 -17.47 -27.70
C GLU A 91 -9.18 -17.37 -26.98
N MET A 92 -8.97 -18.22 -25.96
CA MET A 92 -7.69 -18.33 -25.27
C MET A 92 -6.62 -18.82 -26.25
N THR A 93 -5.60 -18.00 -26.53
CA THR A 93 -4.40 -18.45 -27.26
C THR A 93 -3.22 -18.58 -26.31
N SER A 94 -2.25 -19.43 -26.68
CA SER A 94 -1.11 -19.89 -25.88
C SER A 94 -0.04 -18.84 -25.57
N GLU A 95 -0.28 -17.56 -25.87
CA GLU A 95 0.70 -16.48 -25.79
C GLU A 95 0.23 -15.39 -24.82
N LEU A 96 0.21 -15.71 -23.52
CA LEU A 96 0.21 -14.69 -22.46
C LEU A 96 1.67 -14.42 -22.07
N MET A 97 2.14 -13.20 -22.27
CA MET A 97 3.48 -12.78 -21.88
C MET A 97 3.52 -12.45 -20.38
N PHE A 98 4.22 -13.27 -19.61
CA PHE A 98 4.53 -13.01 -18.20
C PHE A 98 5.99 -12.55 -18.08
N LEU A 99 6.27 -11.59 -17.20
CA LEU A 99 7.65 -11.30 -16.80
C LEU A 99 8.09 -12.42 -15.86
N GLY A 100 9.15 -13.14 -16.22
CA GLY A 100 9.81 -14.06 -15.30
C GLY A 100 10.28 -13.29 -14.06
N GLU A 101 9.81 -13.69 -12.88
CA GLU A 101 10.44 -13.26 -11.63
C GLU A 101 11.69 -14.14 -11.44
N ASP A 102 12.88 -13.61 -11.75
CA ASP A 102 14.13 -14.38 -11.64
C ASP A 102 14.51 -14.72 -10.18
N GLU A 103 13.92 -14.06 -9.17
CA GLU A 103 14.19 -14.32 -7.75
C GLU A 103 12.97 -14.14 -6.84
N PRO A 104 12.71 -15.09 -5.91
CA PRO A 104 11.70 -14.95 -4.87
C PRO A 104 11.92 -13.70 -4.02
N LYS A 105 10.88 -12.91 -3.80
CA LYS A 105 10.88 -11.82 -2.80
C LYS A 105 10.05 -12.25 -1.58
N PRO A 106 10.63 -13.06 -0.68
CA PRO A 106 9.94 -13.49 0.52
C PRO A 106 9.54 -12.26 1.34
N VAL A 107 8.25 -12.08 1.56
CA VAL A 107 7.78 -11.11 2.54
C VAL A 107 7.75 -11.86 3.86
N SER A 108 8.60 -11.44 4.79
CA SER A 108 8.56 -11.94 6.16
C SER A 108 7.12 -11.91 6.69
N THR A 109 6.71 -12.99 7.33
CA THR A 109 5.37 -13.39 7.82
C THR A 109 4.67 -12.43 8.78
N TYR A 110 5.08 -11.17 8.84
CA TYR A 110 4.43 -10.14 9.64
C TYR A 110 3.16 -9.67 8.93
N LEU A 111 2.05 -10.39 9.16
CA LEU A 111 0.67 -9.89 8.95
C LEU A 111 0.51 -8.46 9.50
N GLU A 112 1.31 -8.10 10.49
CA GLU A 112 1.47 -6.78 11.09
C GLU A 112 1.77 -5.64 10.11
N GLN A 113 2.37 -5.95 8.95
CA GLN A 113 2.71 -4.95 7.93
C GLN A 113 1.68 -4.87 6.80
N ASP A 114 0.76 -5.82 6.70
CA ASP A 114 -0.29 -5.83 5.68
C ASP A 114 -1.56 -6.59 6.13
N PRO A 115 -2.33 -6.01 7.07
CA PRO A 115 -3.55 -6.64 7.60
C PRO A 115 -4.67 -6.76 6.56
N HIS A 116 -4.57 -6.03 5.42
CA HIS A 116 -5.56 -6.07 4.35
C HIS A 116 -5.69 -7.48 3.76
N MET A 117 -4.64 -8.31 3.86
CA MET A 117 -4.66 -9.72 3.45
C MET A 117 -5.73 -10.56 4.17
N LEU A 118 -6.20 -10.11 5.34
CA LEU A 118 -7.24 -10.78 6.11
C LEU A 118 -8.66 -10.32 5.74
N LEU A 119 -8.81 -9.39 4.80
CA LEU A 119 -10.11 -8.91 4.33
C LEU A 119 -10.77 -9.94 3.38
N ALA A 120 -12.10 -10.00 3.39
CA ALA A 120 -12.86 -10.97 2.61
C ALA A 120 -12.65 -10.82 1.10
N GLU A 121 -12.49 -9.57 0.67
CA GLU A 121 -12.21 -9.15 -0.70
C GLU A 121 -10.86 -9.65 -1.20
N MET A 122 -9.92 -9.94 -0.29
CA MET A 122 -8.63 -10.52 -0.63
C MET A 122 -8.69 -12.04 -0.73
N GLY A 123 -9.75 -12.69 -0.26
CA GLY A 123 -9.81 -14.15 -0.17
C GLY A 123 -9.62 -14.88 -1.49
N ALA A 124 -10.23 -14.34 -2.56
CA ALA A 124 -10.10 -14.87 -3.91
C ALA A 124 -8.67 -14.78 -4.47
N TYR A 125 -7.81 -13.98 -3.83
CA TYR A 125 -6.43 -13.74 -4.21
C TYR A 125 -5.40 -14.55 -3.42
N VAL A 126 -5.85 -15.32 -2.42
CA VAL A 126 -4.99 -16.13 -1.57
C VAL A 126 -5.01 -17.59 -2.01
N LEU A 127 -3.85 -18.11 -2.37
CA LEU A 127 -3.62 -19.54 -2.55
C LEU A 127 -2.97 -20.13 -1.31
N TYR A 128 -3.57 -21.18 -0.78
CA TYR A 128 -3.02 -21.96 0.32
C TYR A 128 -2.43 -23.25 -0.22
N LYS A 129 -1.20 -23.59 0.18
CA LYS A 129 -0.64 -24.89 -0.14
C LYS A 129 -1.37 -25.96 0.68
N THR A 130 -1.93 -26.97 0.02
CA THR A 130 -2.76 -27.99 0.69
C THR A 130 -1.96 -28.76 1.75
N SER A 131 -0.69 -29.08 1.46
CA SER A 131 0.19 -29.77 2.40
C SER A 131 0.41 -28.99 3.70
N PHE A 132 0.57 -27.66 3.59
CA PHE A 132 0.65 -26.77 4.73
C PHE A 132 -0.64 -26.77 5.55
N LEU A 133 -1.80 -26.59 4.90
CA LEU A 133 -3.09 -26.61 5.60
C LEU A 133 -3.33 -27.93 6.33
N ARG A 134 -3.01 -29.07 5.71
CA ARG A 134 -3.09 -30.39 6.36
C ARG A 134 -2.18 -30.49 7.58
N GLU A 135 -0.92 -30.08 7.46
CA GLU A 135 0.03 -30.07 8.58
C GLU A 135 -0.47 -29.20 9.74
N TYR A 136 -1.00 -28.01 9.42
CA TYR A 136 -1.57 -27.09 10.39
C TYR A 136 -2.80 -27.69 11.10
N PHE A 137 -3.80 -28.14 10.35
CA PHE A 137 -5.05 -28.64 10.93
C PHE A 137 -4.87 -29.95 11.70
N ASN A 138 -3.86 -30.76 11.38
CA ASN A 138 -3.52 -31.96 12.16
C ASN A 138 -2.91 -31.64 13.54
N ARG A 139 -2.40 -30.42 13.74
CA ARG A 139 -1.76 -29.99 15.00
C ARG A 139 -2.69 -29.22 15.92
N VAL A 140 -3.72 -28.57 15.36
CA VAL A 140 -4.59 -27.68 16.13
C VAL A 140 -5.83 -28.42 16.60
N GLU A 141 -5.96 -28.55 17.92
CA GLU A 141 -7.19 -29.01 18.56
C GLU A 141 -8.10 -27.81 18.86
N GLY A 142 -9.35 -27.84 18.38
CA GLY A 142 -10.37 -26.81 18.67
C GLY A 142 -10.64 -25.80 17.55
N SER A 143 -11.22 -24.65 17.93
CA SER A 143 -11.67 -23.62 16.99
C SER A 143 -10.48 -22.86 16.41
N VAL A 144 -10.39 -22.88 15.08
CA VAL A 144 -9.35 -22.19 14.31
C VAL A 144 -9.85 -20.82 13.88
N LYS A 145 -8.99 -19.80 13.98
CA LYS A 145 -9.21 -18.52 13.29
C LYS A 145 -8.32 -18.43 12.05
N LEU A 146 -8.78 -17.68 11.06
CA LEU A 146 -8.03 -17.50 9.82
C LEU A 146 -6.64 -16.89 10.05
N ILE A 147 -6.53 -15.91 10.96
CA ILE A 147 -5.25 -15.30 11.31
C ILE A 147 -4.22 -16.33 11.82
N ASP A 148 -4.67 -17.38 12.51
CA ASP A 148 -3.80 -18.42 13.06
C ASP A 148 -3.14 -19.22 11.92
N ILE A 149 -3.88 -19.46 10.81
CA ILE A 149 -3.34 -20.09 9.60
C ILE A 149 -2.19 -19.24 9.04
N PHE A 150 -2.40 -17.93 8.87
CA PHE A 150 -1.35 -17.06 8.35
C PHE A 150 -0.14 -16.96 9.30
N GLN A 151 -0.35 -16.95 10.62
CA GLN A 151 0.73 -16.91 11.61
C GLN A 151 1.56 -18.20 11.67
N GLN A 152 0.95 -19.35 11.41
CA GLN A 152 1.66 -20.64 11.39
C GLN A 152 2.33 -20.94 10.05
N SER A 153 2.08 -20.14 9.01
CA SER A 153 2.81 -20.24 7.75
C SER A 153 4.29 -19.91 7.97
N LYS A 154 5.19 -20.71 7.42
CA LYS A 154 6.63 -20.45 7.43
C LYS A 154 6.98 -19.25 6.56
N MET A 155 6.24 -19.08 5.46
CA MET A 155 6.44 -18.00 4.52
C MET A 155 5.14 -17.71 3.75
N ILE A 156 4.85 -16.42 3.62
CA ILE A 156 3.82 -15.90 2.71
C ILE A 156 4.53 -15.22 1.55
N TRP A 157 4.31 -15.69 0.33
CA TRP A 157 4.87 -15.08 -0.87
C TRP A 157 3.83 -14.19 -1.55
N LYS A 158 4.11 -12.89 -1.63
CA LYS A 158 3.33 -11.97 -2.45
C LYS A 158 3.88 -11.94 -3.87
N HIS A 159 3.17 -12.56 -4.80
CA HIS A 159 3.55 -12.53 -6.21
C HIS A 159 3.37 -11.11 -6.74
N ARG A 160 4.44 -10.56 -7.32
CA ARG A 160 4.41 -9.25 -8.00
C ARG A 160 4.26 -9.51 -9.49
N VAL A 161 3.18 -10.17 -9.88
CA VAL A 161 2.88 -10.33 -11.30
C VAL A 161 2.59 -8.93 -11.88
N LEU A 162 3.59 -8.42 -12.60
CA LEU A 162 3.56 -7.30 -13.55
C LEU A 162 3.16 -5.92 -12.99
N GLU A 163 4.10 -5.26 -12.32
CA GLU A 163 4.14 -3.79 -12.35
C GLU A 163 4.97 -3.34 -13.57
N ASP A 164 4.30 -2.96 -14.64
CA ASP A 164 4.68 -1.73 -15.32
C ASP A 164 3.53 -0.75 -15.08
N ALA A 165 3.73 0.17 -14.15
CA ALA A 165 2.76 1.21 -13.81
C ALA A 165 2.57 2.14 -15.03
N THR A 166 1.70 1.75 -15.95
CA THR A 166 1.31 2.55 -17.11
C THR A 166 -0.03 3.25 -16.92
N GLU A 167 -0.86 2.80 -15.98
CA GLU A 167 -1.82 3.69 -15.35
C GLU A 167 -1.16 4.28 -14.12
N LYS A 168 -0.79 5.57 -14.20
CA LYS A 168 -0.74 6.40 -12.99
C LYS A 168 -2.03 6.07 -12.25
N GLU A 169 -1.95 5.52 -11.02
CA GLU A 169 -3.10 5.61 -10.11
C GLU A 169 -3.64 7.02 -10.31
N ALA A 170 -4.92 7.14 -10.67
CA ALA A 170 -5.50 8.44 -10.95
C ALA A 170 -5.08 9.34 -9.78
N VAL A 171 -4.20 10.30 -10.06
CA VAL A 171 -3.74 11.21 -9.03
C VAL A 171 -4.98 12.00 -8.74
N PHE A 172 -5.67 11.62 -7.65
CA PHE A 172 -6.82 12.35 -7.16
C PHE A 172 -6.29 13.71 -6.74
N THR A 173 -6.34 14.66 -7.67
CA THR A 173 -5.77 16.01 -7.50
C THR A 173 -6.51 16.82 -6.44
N ASP A 174 -7.70 16.33 -6.07
CA ASP A 174 -8.63 16.85 -5.10
C ASP A 174 -8.61 16.12 -3.75
N TYR A 175 -7.71 15.14 -3.55
CA TYR A 175 -7.65 14.40 -2.29
C TYR A 175 -7.28 15.27 -1.09
N THR A 176 -8.13 15.26 -0.07
CA THR A 176 -8.05 16.12 1.11
C THR A 176 -7.62 15.36 2.36
N VAL A 177 -7.20 16.11 3.38
CA VAL A 177 -6.94 15.55 4.72
C VAL A 177 -8.19 14.93 5.33
N SER A 178 -9.38 15.47 5.03
CA SER A 178 -10.65 14.90 5.50
C SER A 178 -10.88 13.51 4.92
N GLU A 179 -10.60 13.31 3.63
CA GLU A 179 -10.71 11.99 2.99
C GLU A 179 -9.63 11.03 3.49
N MET A 180 -8.42 11.51 3.77
CA MET A 180 -7.38 10.73 4.44
C MET A 180 -7.85 10.20 5.80
N VAL A 181 -8.42 11.08 6.63
CA VAL A 181 -8.92 10.70 7.95
C VAL A 181 -10.11 9.76 7.84
N SER A 182 -11.09 10.04 6.98
CA SER A 182 -12.25 9.17 6.78
C SER A 182 -11.85 7.77 6.30
N CYS A 183 -10.89 7.68 5.36
CA CYS A 183 -10.36 6.41 4.89
C CYS A 183 -9.66 5.64 6.02
N TRP A 184 -8.79 6.31 6.78
CA TRP A 184 -8.15 5.71 7.94
C TRP A 184 -9.19 5.22 8.98
N SER A 185 -10.18 6.04 9.33
CA SER A 185 -11.22 5.68 10.29
C SER A 185 -12.01 4.45 9.84
N TYR A 186 -12.39 4.39 8.56
CA TYR A 186 -13.09 3.23 8.01
C TYR A 186 -12.28 1.94 8.19
N PHE A 187 -11.00 1.94 7.81
CA PHE A 187 -10.16 0.75 7.95
C PHE A 187 -9.80 0.45 9.41
N ARG A 188 -9.73 1.46 10.27
CA ARG A 188 -9.52 1.29 11.71
C ARG A 188 -10.73 0.64 12.38
N GLU A 189 -11.96 1.03 12.00
CA GLU A 189 -13.19 0.39 12.46
C GLU A 189 -13.28 -1.07 12.00
N LEU A 190 -12.87 -1.36 10.77
CA LEU A 190 -12.77 -2.74 10.28
C LEU A 190 -11.72 -3.54 11.05
N GLU A 191 -10.55 -2.98 11.28
CA GLU A 191 -9.51 -3.60 12.12
C GLU A 191 -10.07 -3.91 13.51
N ASP A 192 -10.61 -2.93 14.23
CA ASP A 192 -11.16 -3.12 15.57
C ASP A 192 -12.32 -4.14 15.60
N LYS A 193 -13.08 -4.29 14.50
CA LYS A 193 -14.14 -5.29 14.35
C LYS A 193 -13.60 -6.71 14.17
N TYR A 194 -12.50 -6.89 13.43
CA TYR A 194 -11.96 -8.20 13.06
C TYR A 194 -10.74 -8.62 13.91
N THR A 195 -10.12 -7.71 14.67
CA THR A 195 -9.03 -7.99 15.60
C THR A 195 -9.27 -7.37 16.98
N THR A 196 -9.05 -8.16 18.03
CA THR A 196 -9.09 -7.70 19.44
C THR A 196 -7.71 -7.35 20.00
N LEU A 197 -6.66 -7.50 19.19
CA LEU A 197 -5.28 -7.27 19.57
C LEU A 197 -4.91 -5.80 19.33
N SER A 198 -4.97 -4.99 20.39
CA SER A 198 -4.29 -3.68 20.42
C SER A 198 -2.79 -3.93 20.57
N LEU A 199 -2.14 -4.28 19.47
CA LEU A 199 -0.70 -4.51 19.46
C LEU A 199 -0.01 -3.17 19.21
N GLU A 200 0.61 -2.61 20.24
CA GLU A 200 1.45 -1.41 20.14
C GLU A 200 2.60 -1.54 19.12
N LEU A 201 2.89 -2.75 18.62
CA LEU A 201 3.92 -3.04 17.60
C LEU A 201 3.39 -3.02 16.17
N LEU A 202 2.06 -3.16 16.01
CA LEU A 202 1.30 -2.96 14.78
C LEU A 202 1.02 -1.45 14.65
N ASP A 203 1.98 -0.67 14.13
CA ASP A 203 1.70 0.74 13.84
C ASP A 203 0.77 0.86 12.60
N PHE A 204 -0.44 0.28 12.64
CA PHE A 204 -1.46 0.36 11.58
C PHE A 204 -1.65 1.82 11.14
N ASP A 205 -1.87 2.71 12.10
CA ASP A 205 -2.03 4.15 11.86
C ASP A 205 -0.87 4.72 11.06
N LYS A 206 0.37 4.45 11.47
CA LYS A 206 1.56 4.91 10.75
C LYS A 206 1.59 4.36 9.33
N ASN A 207 1.39 3.06 9.16
CA ASN A 207 1.52 2.42 7.86
C ASN A 207 0.45 2.95 6.90
N MET A 208 -0.79 3.06 7.40
CA MET A 208 -1.92 3.57 6.64
C MET A 208 -1.75 5.05 6.31
N PHE A 209 -1.40 5.90 7.28
CA PHE A 209 -1.15 7.32 6.99
C PHE A 209 0.06 7.51 6.07
N ASN A 210 1.14 6.74 6.20
CA ASN A 210 2.25 6.83 5.25
C ASN A 210 1.86 6.40 3.83
N TYR A 211 1.01 5.39 3.70
CA TYR A 211 0.45 4.95 2.43
C TYR A 211 -0.42 6.04 1.80
N LEU A 212 -1.38 6.57 2.55
CA LEU A 212 -2.30 7.63 2.07
C LEU A 212 -1.56 8.93 1.75
N ILE A 213 -0.56 9.31 2.55
CA ILE A 213 0.32 10.46 2.24
C ILE A 213 1.10 10.19 0.96
N ARG A 214 1.66 9.00 0.79
CA ARG A 214 2.51 8.67 -0.35
C ARG A 214 1.74 8.62 -1.66
N ASN A 215 0.57 8.01 -1.66
CA ASN A 215 -0.14 7.68 -2.88
C ASN A 215 -1.26 8.66 -3.21
N LYS A 216 -1.79 9.40 -2.22
CA LYS A 216 -2.95 10.29 -2.43
C LYS A 216 -2.66 11.73 -2.02
N LEU A 217 -2.48 12.02 -0.73
CA LEU A 217 -2.41 13.39 -0.21
C LEU A 217 -1.17 14.16 -0.68
N GLY A 218 0.00 13.53 -0.67
CA GLY A 218 1.25 14.11 -1.13
C GLY A 218 1.22 14.43 -2.63
N PRO A 219 0.83 13.49 -3.51
CA PRO A 219 0.62 13.75 -4.93
C PRO A 219 -0.37 14.88 -5.22
N ALA A 220 -1.50 14.95 -4.51
CA ALA A 220 -2.48 16.05 -4.65
C ALA A 220 -1.87 17.41 -4.33
N PHE A 221 -1.12 17.52 -3.23
CA PHE A 221 -0.41 18.75 -2.86
C PHE A 221 0.64 19.15 -3.90
N ASN A 222 1.45 18.19 -4.36
CA ASN A 222 2.46 18.44 -5.39
C ASN A 222 1.82 18.91 -6.70
N GLN A 223 0.72 18.29 -7.14
CA GLN A 223 0.03 18.69 -8.36
C GLN A 223 -0.52 20.12 -8.24
N ASN A 224 -1.14 20.47 -7.12
CA ASN A 224 -1.61 21.85 -6.91
C ASN A 224 -0.46 22.86 -6.94
N LEU A 225 0.72 22.52 -6.40
CA LEU A 225 1.91 23.35 -6.52
C LEU A 225 2.38 23.51 -7.97
N MET A 226 2.43 22.41 -8.74
CA MET A 226 2.88 22.41 -10.13
C MET A 226 1.90 23.14 -11.07
N ASP A 227 0.60 23.04 -10.80
CA ASP A 227 -0.46 23.72 -11.54
C ASP A 227 -0.57 25.23 -11.22
N GLY A 228 0.25 25.74 -10.28
CA GLY A 228 0.15 27.12 -9.80
C GLY A 228 -1.10 27.40 -8.95
N LYS A 229 -1.81 26.37 -8.51
CA LYS A 229 -2.98 26.42 -7.60
C LYS A 229 -2.51 26.64 -6.15
N LEU A 230 -1.86 27.79 -5.92
CA LEU A 230 -1.19 28.09 -4.64
C LEU A 230 -2.17 28.26 -3.49
N VAL A 231 -3.41 28.69 -3.74
CA VAL A 231 -4.45 28.83 -2.70
C VAL A 231 -4.86 27.45 -2.19
N GLU A 232 -5.09 26.51 -3.09
CA GLU A 232 -5.46 25.12 -2.80
C GLU A 232 -4.31 24.40 -2.10
N ALA A 233 -3.09 24.53 -2.63
CA ALA A 233 -1.89 23.96 -2.01
C ALA A 233 -1.65 24.52 -0.59
N ARG A 234 -1.83 25.84 -0.40
CA ARG A 234 -1.72 26.49 0.93
C ARG A 234 -2.79 25.97 1.87
N ASN A 235 -4.06 25.96 1.45
CA ASN A 235 -5.17 25.51 2.30
C ASN A 235 -4.98 24.04 2.70
N GLY A 236 -4.58 23.18 1.76
CA GLY A 236 -4.25 21.78 2.05
C GLY A 236 -3.09 21.63 3.05
N LEU A 237 -2.04 22.43 2.89
CA LEU A 237 -0.90 22.47 3.82
C LEU A 237 -1.30 22.94 5.22
N GLU A 238 -2.17 23.95 5.33
CA GLU A 238 -2.66 24.45 6.61
C GLU A 238 -3.53 23.42 7.33
N ILE A 239 -4.46 22.77 6.61
CA ILE A 239 -5.28 21.69 7.16
C ILE A 239 -4.39 20.53 7.61
N PHE A 240 -3.40 20.14 6.81
CA PHE A 240 -2.48 19.07 7.20
C PHE A 240 -1.64 19.48 8.41
N THR A 241 -1.22 20.74 8.50
CA THR A 241 -0.54 21.29 9.68
C THR A 241 -1.39 21.16 10.93
N ASP A 242 -2.68 21.46 10.84
CA ASP A 242 -3.60 21.38 11.98
C ASP A 242 -3.93 19.94 12.37
N PHE A 243 -4.03 19.03 11.39
CA PHE A 243 -4.04 17.59 11.64
C PHE A 243 -2.80 17.16 12.44
N LEU A 244 -1.59 17.50 11.98
CA LEU A 244 -0.35 17.14 12.69
C LEU A 244 -0.30 17.74 14.11
N LYS A 245 -0.85 18.94 14.32
CA LYS A 245 -0.98 19.53 15.67
C LYS A 245 -1.93 18.73 16.58
N GLY A 246 -2.99 18.14 16.04
CA GLY A 246 -3.92 17.30 16.78
C GLY A 246 -3.36 15.91 17.13
N GLN A 247 -2.44 15.38 16.33
CA GLN A 247 -1.89 14.03 16.52
C GLN A 247 -0.79 13.95 17.58
N ASP A 248 -0.60 12.79 18.21
CA ASP A 248 0.49 12.61 19.15
C ASP A 248 1.88 12.64 18.49
N LYS A 249 2.92 12.80 19.31
CA LYS A 249 4.31 12.89 18.83
C LYS A 249 4.78 11.58 18.18
N ARG A 250 4.32 10.43 18.68
CA ARG A 250 4.72 9.10 18.21
C ARG A 250 4.25 8.89 16.78
N LEU A 251 2.98 9.16 16.49
CA LEU A 251 2.40 9.06 15.16
C LEU A 251 3.09 10.02 14.17
N VAL A 252 3.22 11.31 14.51
CA VAL A 252 3.87 12.30 13.63
C VAL A 252 5.34 11.95 13.39
N SER A 253 6.03 11.41 14.39
CA SER A 253 7.39 10.89 14.22
C SER A 253 7.45 9.74 13.24
N ALA A 254 6.38 8.99 13.05
CA ALA A 254 6.38 7.81 12.20
C ALA A 254 6.05 8.11 10.72
N LEU A 255 5.64 9.34 10.38
CA LEU A 255 5.25 9.77 9.03
C LEU A 255 6.45 10.05 8.10
N VAL A 256 7.18 8.99 7.73
CA VAL A 256 8.34 9.07 6.83
C VAL A 256 8.00 9.59 5.42
N SER A 257 6.80 9.35 4.92
CA SER A 257 6.34 9.81 3.60
C SER A 257 6.32 11.34 3.50
N SER A 258 6.12 12.05 4.61
CA SER A 258 6.13 13.53 4.64
C SER A 258 7.46 14.14 4.19
N GLY A 259 8.56 13.39 4.28
CA GLY A 259 9.88 13.85 3.88
C GLY A 259 10.01 14.15 2.38
N TYR A 260 9.35 13.37 1.52
CA TYR A 260 9.39 13.67 0.08
C TYR A 260 8.45 14.84 -0.25
N PHE A 261 7.17 14.68 0.04
CA PHE A 261 6.11 15.58 -0.44
C PHE A 261 6.12 16.96 0.20
N TYR A 262 6.54 17.08 1.46
CA TYR A 262 6.46 18.35 2.19
C TYR A 262 7.83 18.93 2.58
N ILE A 263 8.92 18.19 2.40
CA ILE A 263 10.29 18.69 2.64
C ILE A 263 11.08 18.76 1.34
N HIS A 264 11.24 17.66 0.61
CA HIS A 264 12.03 17.66 -0.61
C HIS A 264 11.37 18.44 -1.74
N PHE A 265 10.14 18.06 -2.09
CA PHE A 265 9.44 18.60 -3.26
C PHE A 265 9.21 20.11 -3.21
N PRO A 266 8.76 20.73 -2.09
CA PRO A 266 8.56 22.17 -2.06
C PRO A 266 9.86 22.96 -2.17
N VAL A 267 10.96 22.43 -1.64
CA VAL A 267 12.29 23.06 -1.77
C VAL A 267 12.78 22.98 -3.20
N ALA A 268 12.63 21.82 -3.86
CA ALA A 268 13.01 21.64 -5.26
C ALA A 268 12.17 22.54 -6.20
N ASN A 269 10.92 22.83 -5.82
CA ASN A 269 9.99 23.65 -6.59
C ASN A 269 9.79 25.05 -5.98
N TYR A 270 10.79 25.60 -5.30
CA TYR A 270 10.69 26.90 -4.61
C TYR A 270 10.18 28.03 -5.51
N MET A 271 10.61 28.06 -6.78
CA MET A 271 10.20 29.09 -7.75
C MET A 271 8.69 29.17 -7.97
N MET A 272 7.97 28.05 -7.79
CA MET A 272 6.52 27.97 -8.01
C MET A 272 5.73 28.79 -6.98
N TRP A 273 6.26 28.98 -5.78
CA TRP A 273 5.52 29.56 -4.66
C TRP A 273 6.26 30.69 -3.92
N GLN A 274 7.52 30.97 -4.24
CA GLN A 274 8.36 31.95 -3.53
C GLN A 274 7.77 33.37 -3.43
N SER A 275 6.96 33.78 -4.41
CA SER A 275 6.33 35.10 -4.45
C SER A 275 5.08 35.21 -3.58
N ASP A 276 4.48 34.08 -3.19
CA ASP A 276 3.30 34.04 -2.35
C ASP A 276 3.69 34.10 -0.86
N LYS A 277 3.56 35.30 -0.27
CA LYS A 277 3.86 35.53 1.15
C LYS A 277 3.00 34.71 2.10
N LEU A 278 1.74 34.42 1.72
CA LEU A 278 0.84 33.62 2.55
C LEU A 278 1.26 32.15 2.51
N PHE A 279 1.65 31.64 1.35
CA PHE A 279 2.23 30.30 1.24
C PHE A 279 3.51 30.18 2.05
N VAL A 280 4.43 31.17 1.97
CA VAL A 280 5.67 31.19 2.76
C VAL A 280 5.38 31.12 4.26
N ALA A 281 4.40 31.90 4.74
CA ALA A 281 4.00 31.89 6.15
C ALA A 281 3.41 30.53 6.57
N ALA A 282 2.52 29.95 5.76
CA ALA A 282 1.95 28.63 5.99
C ALA A 282 3.03 27.54 6.01
N TYR A 283 4.01 27.61 5.10
CA TYR A 283 5.10 26.65 5.03
C TYR A 283 6.03 26.71 6.25
N LEU A 284 6.39 27.91 6.72
CA LEU A 284 7.18 28.05 7.96
C LEU A 284 6.43 27.51 9.19
N ARG A 285 5.11 27.76 9.27
CA ARG A 285 4.25 27.21 10.33
C ARG A 285 4.23 25.67 10.27
N PHE A 286 4.06 25.10 9.08
CA PHE A 286 4.11 23.66 8.86
C PHE A 286 5.45 23.07 9.33
N LEU A 287 6.57 23.65 8.88
CA LEU A 287 7.91 23.18 9.24
C LEU A 287 8.14 23.19 10.75
N LYS A 288 7.65 24.23 11.44
CA LYS A 288 7.69 24.30 12.90
C LYS A 288 6.96 23.13 13.54
N VAL A 289 5.69 22.92 13.18
CA VAL A 289 4.89 21.82 13.74
C VAL A 289 5.51 20.46 13.44
N LEU A 290 5.93 20.22 12.20
CA LEU A 290 6.54 18.97 11.80
C LEU A 290 7.81 18.72 12.63
N PHE A 291 8.78 19.63 12.62
CA PHE A 291 10.05 19.39 13.32
C PHE A 291 9.94 19.37 14.85
N ASP A 292 8.97 20.08 15.44
CA ASP A 292 8.71 20.01 16.89
C ASP A 292 8.16 18.62 17.29
N LYS A 293 7.35 18.01 16.42
CA LYS A 293 6.74 16.70 16.66
C LYS A 293 7.52 15.50 16.11
N THR A 294 8.42 15.69 15.16
CA THR A 294 9.20 14.59 14.61
C THR A 294 10.38 14.20 15.53
N HIS A 295 10.52 12.89 15.81
CA HIS A 295 11.65 12.33 16.55
C HIS A 295 12.98 12.45 15.79
N TYR A 296 14.10 12.40 16.50
CA TYR A 296 15.44 12.52 15.92
C TYR A 296 15.70 11.48 14.82
N GLN A 297 15.28 10.23 15.00
CA GLN A 297 15.50 9.16 14.01
C GLN A 297 14.81 9.44 12.67
N THR A 298 13.61 10.00 12.68
CA THR A 298 12.88 10.36 11.46
C THR A 298 13.52 11.56 10.76
N LYS A 299 14.06 12.51 11.53
CA LYS A 299 14.91 13.58 10.98
C LYS A 299 16.17 12.99 10.33
N GLN A 300 16.79 11.97 10.91
CA GLN A 300 17.91 11.25 10.30
C GLN A 300 17.49 10.51 9.02
N TYR A 301 16.31 9.91 8.99
CA TYR A 301 15.74 9.31 7.78
C TYR A 301 15.59 10.35 6.66
N TYR A 302 14.97 11.51 6.96
CA TYR A 302 14.89 12.61 6.00
C TYR A 302 16.27 13.10 5.56
N LEU A 303 17.23 13.23 6.48
CA LEU A 303 18.61 13.62 6.13
C LEU A 303 19.31 12.59 5.25
N ARG A 304 19.03 11.29 5.41
CA ARG A 304 19.60 10.23 4.58
C ARG A 304 19.10 10.32 3.14
N HIS A 305 17.78 10.51 2.95
CA HIS A 305 17.16 10.44 1.63
C HIS A 305 17.01 11.81 0.93
N TYR A 306 16.86 12.89 1.70
CA TYR A 306 16.57 14.26 1.22
C TYR A 306 17.52 15.30 1.81
N ARG A 307 18.79 14.90 2.02
CA ARG A 307 19.82 15.64 2.79
C ARG A 307 19.80 17.16 2.62
N ARG A 308 19.83 17.63 1.38
CA ARG A 308 19.93 19.07 1.06
C ARG A 308 18.68 19.83 1.49
N ALA A 309 17.51 19.33 1.09
CA ALA A 309 16.22 19.91 1.43
C ALA A 309 15.96 19.88 2.95
N THR A 310 16.22 18.74 3.61
CA THR A 310 16.03 18.61 5.06
C THR A 310 16.92 19.56 5.86
N ASN A 311 18.18 19.74 5.49
CA ASN A 311 19.05 20.71 6.15
C ASN A 311 18.55 22.16 5.96
N ALA A 312 18.04 22.48 4.77
CA ALA A 312 17.52 23.80 4.47
C ALA A 312 16.24 24.11 5.25
N THR A 313 15.29 23.18 5.26
CA THR A 313 14.02 23.34 6.00
C THR A 313 14.23 23.35 7.51
N TYR A 314 15.16 22.55 8.04
CA TYR A 314 15.52 22.58 9.46
C TYR A 314 16.10 23.94 9.86
N LYS A 315 17.02 24.51 9.05
CA LYS A 315 17.54 25.86 9.27
C LYS A 315 16.48 26.94 9.10
N ALA A 316 15.58 26.77 8.14
CA ALA A 316 14.49 27.71 7.90
C ALA A 316 13.52 27.79 9.08
N GLN A 317 13.21 26.64 9.68
CA GLN A 317 12.43 26.54 10.91
C GLN A 317 13.15 27.22 12.09
N GLY A 318 14.42 26.91 12.32
CA GLY A 318 15.18 27.48 13.45
C GLY A 318 15.39 28.99 13.37
N LEU A 319 15.57 29.53 12.15
CA LEU A 319 15.71 30.96 11.91
C LEU A 319 14.38 31.68 11.67
N ASN A 320 13.27 30.94 11.64
CA ASN A 320 11.95 31.42 11.18
C ASN A 320 12.04 32.26 9.89
N SER A 321 12.79 31.75 8.91
CA SER A 321 13.14 32.48 7.69
C SER A 321 13.22 31.53 6.52
N ILE A 322 12.63 31.90 5.38
CA ILE A 322 12.68 31.06 4.18
C ILE A 322 14.03 31.14 3.42
N ARG A 323 14.92 32.04 3.81
CA ARG A 323 16.23 32.25 3.15
C ARG A 323 17.06 30.96 2.99
N PRO A 324 17.12 30.03 3.97
CA PRO A 324 17.85 28.77 3.80
C PRO A 324 17.26 27.89 2.69
N VAL A 325 15.93 27.88 2.52
CA VAL A 325 15.24 27.16 1.43
C VAL A 325 15.58 27.81 0.09
N ALA A 326 15.46 29.13 -0.02
CA ALA A 326 15.82 29.87 -1.24
C ALA A 326 17.28 29.63 -1.66
N LYS A 327 18.21 29.69 -0.71
CA LYS A 327 19.64 29.40 -0.96
C LYS A 327 19.86 27.95 -1.41
N CYS A 328 19.14 26.99 -0.81
CA CYS A 328 19.24 25.59 -1.19
C CYS A 328 18.73 25.37 -2.61
N PHE A 329 17.59 25.97 -2.96
CA PHE A 329 17.06 25.94 -4.32
C PHE A 329 18.08 26.46 -5.33
N ASN A 330 18.60 27.68 -5.15
CA ASN A 330 19.57 28.29 -6.07
C ASN A 330 20.85 27.45 -6.23
N LEU A 331 21.36 26.85 -5.14
CA LEU A 331 22.61 26.09 -5.19
C LEU A 331 22.48 24.71 -5.81
N TYR A 332 21.30 24.08 -5.71
CA TYR A 332 21.17 22.64 -5.94
C TYR A 332 20.03 22.22 -6.85
N PHE A 333 18.99 23.03 -6.99
CA PHE A 333 17.76 22.66 -7.71
C PHE A 333 17.43 23.60 -8.87
N GLU A 334 17.98 24.81 -8.90
CA GLU A 334 17.74 25.79 -9.99
C GLU A 334 18.10 25.22 -11.37
N HIS A 335 19.20 24.44 -11.46
CA HIS A 335 19.61 23.79 -12.70
C HIS A 335 18.76 22.56 -13.06
N GLU A 336 18.20 21.87 -12.05
CA GLU A 336 17.32 20.71 -12.25
C GLU A 336 15.92 21.16 -12.71
N SER A 337 15.42 22.27 -12.18
CA SER A 337 14.13 22.87 -12.58
C SER A 337 14.09 23.37 -14.03
N LYS A 338 15.24 23.65 -14.65
CA LYS A 338 15.32 24.05 -16.07
C LYS A 338 15.18 22.88 -17.04
N ASN A 339 15.36 21.65 -16.56
CA ASN A 339 15.23 20.42 -17.36
C ASN A 339 13.91 19.68 -17.10
N LEU A 340 13.05 20.20 -16.23
CA LEU A 340 11.66 19.76 -16.04
C LEU A 340 10.73 20.62 -16.92
N VAL A 341 11.04 20.68 -18.22
CA VAL A 341 10.07 21.07 -19.24
C VAL A 341 9.44 19.77 -19.74
N TYR A 342 8.21 19.52 -19.31
CA TYR A 342 7.27 18.71 -20.09
C TYR A 342 6.57 19.63 -21.09
#